data_AF-A0A961HH63-F1
#
_entry.id   AF-A0A961HH63-F1
#
_cell.length_a   1.000
_cell.length_b   1.000
_cell.length_c   1.000
_cell.angle_alpha   90.00
_cell.angle_beta   90.00
_cell.angle_gamma   90.00
#
_symmetry.space_group_name_H-M   'P 1'
#
loop_
_entity.id
_entity.type
_entity.pdbx_description
1 polymer ?
#
loop_
_entity_poly.entity_id
_entity_poly.type
_entity_poly.pdbx_seq_one_letter_code
_entity_poly.pdbx_strand_id
1 'polypeptide(L)'
;MTTQSQLSSETFLPEHVDQLAPVLSFLQTHERSAGMTASSSYALVGDDGHDRIELPGNLHQVLKRVVEAMSQGRAVTVAPQSMTLTTQQAADLLGVSRPTIVRLINDGHINAERVGNRHRLLLDDVLAYRDARRTQQYDAIAATSVAIDAEDDPAVVRKQLREVRKAVAARRKTSKKVG
;
A
#
# COMPACT_ATOMS: atom_id res chain seq x y z
N MET A 1 -20.34 -8.43 -31.27
CA MET A 1 -20.52 -9.21 -30.02
C MET A 1 -19.32 -8.95 -29.15
N THR A 2 -19.43 -8.05 -28.18
CA THR A 2 -18.32 -7.70 -27.28
C THR A 2 -18.25 -8.76 -26.19
N THR A 3 -17.24 -9.62 -26.25
CA THR A 3 -16.94 -10.56 -25.17
C THR A 3 -16.55 -9.74 -23.94
N GLN A 4 -17.47 -9.58 -22.98
CA GLN A 4 -17.10 -9.21 -21.62
C GLN A 4 -16.26 -10.37 -21.09
N SER A 5 -14.93 -10.24 -21.20
CA SER A 5 -14.01 -11.06 -20.43
C SER A 5 -14.37 -10.85 -18.96
N GLN A 6 -14.88 -11.89 -18.31
CA GLN A 6 -15.00 -11.88 -16.86
C GLN A 6 -13.56 -11.76 -16.34
N LEU A 7 -13.18 -10.57 -15.88
CA LEU A 7 -11.90 -10.36 -15.22
C LEU A 7 -11.89 -11.28 -13.99
N SER A 8 -11.20 -12.41 -14.09
CA SER A 8 -11.00 -13.35 -12.99
C SER A 8 -9.73 -12.95 -12.23
N SER A 9 -9.66 -13.35 -10.97
CA SER A 9 -8.41 -13.27 -10.22
C SER A 9 -7.44 -14.30 -10.80
N GLU A 10 -6.27 -13.86 -11.24
CA GLU A 10 -5.24 -14.73 -11.79
C GLU A 10 -3.91 -14.51 -11.06
N THR A 11 -3.18 -15.60 -10.80
CA THR A 11 -1.87 -15.56 -10.14
C THR A 11 -0.80 -15.96 -11.13
N PHE A 12 0.12 -15.05 -11.39
CA PHE A 12 1.26 -15.22 -12.27
C PHE A 12 2.49 -15.64 -11.46
N LEU A 13 3.13 -16.73 -11.89
CA LEU A 13 4.37 -17.20 -11.32
C LEU A 13 5.56 -16.52 -12.02
N PRO A 14 6.67 -16.26 -11.31
CA PRO A 14 7.87 -15.70 -11.91
C PRO A 14 8.58 -16.76 -12.75
N GLU A 15 8.09 -16.95 -13.97
CA GLU A 15 8.78 -17.73 -14.99
C GLU A 15 9.95 -16.90 -15.53
N HIS A 16 11.15 -17.50 -15.62
CA HIS A 16 12.35 -16.87 -16.16
C HIS A 16 12.76 -15.55 -15.46
N VAL A 17 13.05 -15.61 -14.16
CA VAL A 17 13.57 -14.47 -13.36
C VAL A 17 14.75 -13.74 -14.03
N ASP A 18 15.61 -14.48 -14.74
CA ASP A 18 16.75 -13.93 -15.47
C ASP A 18 16.37 -12.93 -16.57
N GLN A 19 15.18 -13.09 -17.17
CA GLN A 19 14.66 -12.17 -18.20
C GLN A 19 14.07 -10.89 -17.59
N LEU A 20 13.73 -10.90 -16.31
CA LEU A 20 13.18 -9.75 -15.59
C LEU A 20 14.27 -8.81 -15.06
N ALA A 21 15.46 -9.32 -14.78
CA ALA A 21 16.57 -8.50 -14.26
C ALA A 21 17.01 -7.36 -15.22
N PRO A 22 17.12 -7.58 -16.55
CA PRO A 22 17.37 -6.49 -17.52
C PRO A 22 16.25 -5.45 -17.53
N VAL A 23 14.98 -5.90 -17.47
CA VAL A 23 13.81 -5.00 -17.44
C VAL A 23 13.86 -4.12 -16.20
N LEU A 24 14.10 -4.71 -15.02
CA LEU A 24 14.21 -3.96 -13.78
C LEU A 24 15.37 -2.95 -13.81
N SER A 25 16.53 -3.36 -14.33
CA SER A 25 17.70 -2.49 -14.46
C SER A 25 17.41 -1.31 -15.40
N PHE A 26 16.70 -1.55 -16.50
CA PHE A 26 16.26 -0.52 -17.43
C PHE A 26 15.33 0.50 -16.75
N LEU A 27 14.31 0.02 -16.03
CA LEU A 27 13.37 0.87 -15.29
C LEU A 27 14.09 1.73 -14.23
N GLN A 28 15.00 1.14 -13.44
CA GLN A 28 15.74 1.85 -12.38
C GLN A 28 16.73 2.89 -12.93
N THR A 29 17.38 2.59 -14.06
CA THR A 29 18.37 3.50 -14.67
C THR A 29 17.70 4.77 -15.21
N HIS A 30 16.50 4.63 -15.81
CA HIS A 30 15.76 5.75 -16.39
C HIS A 30 15.02 6.60 -15.34
N GLU A 31 14.90 6.13 -14.09
CA GLU A 31 14.42 6.94 -12.97
C GLU A 31 15.51 7.84 -12.37
N ARG A 32 16.78 7.38 -12.34
CA ARG A 32 17.90 8.16 -11.79
C ARG A 32 18.23 9.41 -12.62
N SER A 33 18.00 9.36 -13.92
CA SER A 33 18.26 10.48 -14.85
C SER A 33 17.07 11.46 -14.98
N ALA A 34 15.88 11.09 -14.49
CA ALA A 34 14.68 11.94 -14.53
C ALA A 34 14.70 13.06 -13.48
N GLY A 35 15.79 13.19 -12.71
CA GLY A 35 15.92 14.09 -11.57
C GLY A 35 15.96 15.59 -11.86
N MET A 36 15.76 16.08 -13.10
CA MET A 36 15.66 17.55 -13.31
C MET A 36 14.90 18.05 -14.55
N THR A 37 14.65 17.28 -15.61
CA THR A 37 13.86 17.80 -16.77
C THR A 37 13.27 16.76 -17.74
N ALA A 38 13.64 15.47 -17.66
CA ALA A 38 13.15 14.46 -18.59
C ALA A 38 12.01 13.65 -17.95
N SER A 39 10.78 13.85 -18.45
CA SER A 39 9.67 12.95 -18.16
C SER A 39 9.93 11.64 -18.91
N SER A 40 10.49 10.64 -18.24
CA SER A 40 10.64 9.29 -18.81
C SER A 40 9.26 8.76 -19.19
N SER A 41 8.97 8.71 -20.50
CA SER A 41 7.75 8.12 -21.03
C SER A 41 8.05 6.69 -21.48
N TYR A 42 7.21 5.76 -21.02
CA TYR A 42 7.32 4.34 -21.36
C TYR A 42 6.21 4.02 -22.35
N ALA A 43 6.44 3.09 -23.28
CA ALA A 43 5.42 2.72 -24.27
C ALA A 43 5.29 1.20 -24.42
N LEU A 44 4.08 0.73 -24.71
CA LEU A 44 3.85 -0.62 -25.24
C LEU A 44 4.08 -0.54 -26.74
N VAL A 45 4.82 -1.51 -27.26
CA VAL A 45 5.13 -1.64 -28.68
C VAL A 45 4.48 -2.93 -29.17
N GLY A 46 3.73 -2.83 -30.26
CA GLY A 46 3.12 -3.96 -30.96
C GLY A 46 4.18 -4.90 -31.54
N ASP A 47 3.74 -6.09 -31.93
CA ASP A 47 4.59 -7.13 -32.53
C ASP A 47 5.25 -6.68 -33.85
N ASP A 48 4.56 -5.83 -34.61
CA ASP A 48 5.05 -5.23 -35.86
C ASP A 48 6.01 -4.03 -35.66
N GLY A 49 6.19 -3.57 -34.43
CA GLY A 49 7.04 -2.43 -34.08
C GLY A 49 6.51 -1.07 -34.55
N HIS A 50 5.39 -1.02 -35.27
CA HIS A 50 4.78 0.18 -35.82
C HIS A 50 3.68 0.73 -34.91
N ASP A 51 2.99 -0.14 -34.18
CA ASP A 51 2.01 0.26 -33.19
C ASP A 51 2.70 0.58 -31.85
N ARG A 52 2.57 1.83 -31.39
CA ARG A 52 3.11 2.29 -30.11
C ARG A 52 2.08 3.09 -29.33
N ILE A 53 1.90 2.76 -28.05
CA ILE A 53 1.06 3.52 -27.12
C ILE A 53 1.83 3.88 -25.86
N GLU A 54 1.83 5.17 -25.51
CA GLU A 54 2.45 5.65 -24.27
C GLU A 54 1.66 5.16 -23.04
N LEU A 55 2.37 4.63 -22.05
CA LEU A 55 1.79 4.18 -20.80
C LEU A 55 1.48 5.39 -19.90
N PRO A 56 0.26 5.48 -19.37
CA PRO A 56 -0.04 6.35 -18.25
C PRO A 56 0.85 6.03 -17.04
N GLY A 57 1.24 7.06 -16.27
CA GLY A 57 2.18 6.90 -15.15
C GLY A 57 1.70 5.93 -14.07
N ASN A 58 0.39 5.85 -13.82
CA ASN A 58 -0.19 4.86 -12.89
C ASN A 58 0.01 3.42 -13.36
N LEU A 59 -0.15 3.14 -14.66
CA LEU A 59 0.07 1.81 -15.22
C LEU A 59 1.55 1.41 -15.19
N HIS A 60 2.44 2.37 -15.48
CA HIS A 60 3.88 2.18 -15.32
C HIS A 60 4.24 1.79 -13.88
N GLN A 61 3.69 2.47 -12.87
CA GLN A 61 3.94 2.15 -11.47
C GLN A 61 3.45 0.75 -11.08
N VAL A 62 2.32 0.31 -11.62
CA VAL A 62 1.82 -1.06 -11.43
C VAL A 62 2.82 -2.06 -12.01
N LEU A 63 3.20 -1.92 -13.28
CA LEU A 63 4.13 -2.83 -13.95
C LEU A 63 5.48 -2.90 -13.23
N LYS A 64 6.00 -1.77 -12.77
CA LYS A 64 7.23 -1.73 -11.97
C LYS A 64 7.14 -2.61 -10.74
N ARG A 65 6.06 -2.47 -9.94
CA ARG A 65 5.85 -3.28 -8.74
C ARG A 65 5.72 -4.77 -9.05
N VAL A 66 5.09 -5.12 -10.17
CA VAL A 66 4.96 -6.50 -10.65
C VAL A 66 6.35 -7.06 -10.98
N VAL A 67 7.13 -6.37 -11.81
CA VAL A 67 8.48 -6.79 -12.21
C VAL A 67 9.40 -6.90 -11.00
N GLU A 68 9.36 -5.95 -10.06
CA GLU A 68 10.13 -6.00 -8.82
C GLU A 68 9.79 -7.22 -7.94
N ALA A 69 8.51 -7.56 -7.81
CA ALA A 69 8.09 -8.72 -7.05
C ALA A 69 8.53 -10.02 -7.73
N MET A 70 8.31 -10.12 -9.05
CA MET A 70 8.65 -11.32 -9.81
C MET A 70 10.16 -11.52 -9.93
N SER A 71 10.96 -10.46 -10.06
CA SER A 71 12.43 -10.56 -10.04
C SER A 71 12.98 -11.05 -8.70
N GLN A 72 12.21 -10.91 -7.61
CA GLN A 72 12.51 -11.46 -6.29
C GLN A 72 11.99 -12.90 -6.11
N GLY A 73 11.52 -13.56 -7.18
CA GLY A 73 10.95 -14.90 -7.12
C GLY A 73 9.58 -14.97 -6.46
N ARG A 74 8.84 -13.85 -6.39
CA ARG A 74 7.50 -13.80 -5.78
C ARG A 74 6.42 -13.87 -6.85
N ALA A 75 5.42 -14.70 -6.61
CA ALA A 75 4.20 -14.71 -7.43
C ALA A 75 3.40 -13.41 -7.24
N VAL A 76 2.68 -13.02 -8.30
CA VAL A 76 1.84 -11.81 -8.32
C VAL A 76 0.41 -12.19 -8.68
N THR A 77 -0.55 -11.76 -7.87
CA THR A 77 -1.98 -11.92 -8.17
C THR A 77 -2.55 -10.62 -8.69
N VAL A 78 -3.22 -10.66 -9.84
CA VAL A 78 -4.02 -9.56 -10.37
C VAL A 78 -5.49 -9.94 -10.20
N ALA A 79 -6.20 -9.17 -9.39
CA ALA A 79 -7.60 -9.41 -9.09
C ALA A 79 -8.39 -8.10 -9.24
N PRO A 80 -9.43 -8.05 -10.08
CA PRO A 80 -10.29 -6.88 -10.14
C PRO A 80 -11.00 -6.69 -8.81
N GLN A 81 -11.12 -5.45 -8.38
CA GLN A 81 -11.81 -5.08 -7.14
C GLN A 81 -12.96 -4.14 -7.47
N SER A 82 -14.09 -4.30 -6.78
CA SER A 82 -15.18 -3.35 -6.85
C SER A 82 -14.77 -2.05 -6.16
N MET A 83 -15.11 -0.90 -6.75
CA MET A 83 -14.95 0.41 -6.12
C MET A 83 -15.88 0.61 -4.92
N THR A 84 -16.90 -0.25 -4.77
CA THR A 84 -17.79 -0.26 -3.61
C THR A 84 -17.67 -1.59 -2.88
N LEU A 85 -17.46 -1.53 -1.57
CA LEU A 85 -17.24 -2.67 -0.71
C LEU A 85 -18.37 -2.84 0.28
N THR A 86 -18.69 -4.10 0.59
CA THR A 86 -19.43 -4.44 1.79
C THR A 86 -18.54 -4.29 3.04
N THR A 87 -19.15 -4.22 4.22
CA THR A 87 -18.39 -4.23 5.48
C THR A 87 -17.56 -5.48 5.68
N GLN A 88 -17.94 -6.62 5.07
CA GLN A 88 -17.14 -7.84 5.12
C GLN A 88 -15.90 -7.71 4.22
N GLN A 89 -16.07 -7.30 2.97
CA GLN A 89 -14.94 -7.10 2.05
C GLN A 89 -13.94 -6.07 2.56
N ALA A 90 -14.41 -4.97 3.17
CA ALA A 90 -13.54 -4.00 3.83
C ALA A 90 -12.80 -4.61 5.04
N ALA A 91 -13.46 -5.51 5.79
CA ALA A 91 -12.84 -6.20 6.92
C ALA A 91 -11.72 -7.14 6.44
N ASP A 92 -11.99 -7.91 5.39
CA ASP A 92 -11.03 -8.82 4.77
C ASP A 92 -9.83 -8.04 4.22
N LEU A 93 -10.08 -6.90 3.54
CA LEU A 93 -9.04 -6.02 2.98
C LEU A 93 -8.15 -5.39 4.06
N LEU A 94 -8.73 -5.02 5.21
CA LEU A 94 -7.99 -4.40 6.33
C LEU A 94 -7.42 -5.43 7.32
N GLY A 95 -7.71 -6.72 7.15
CA GLY A 95 -7.29 -7.78 8.05
C GLY A 95 -7.86 -7.64 9.47
N VAL A 96 -9.13 -7.21 9.58
CA VAL A 96 -9.84 -7.02 10.87
C VAL A 96 -11.19 -7.70 10.87
N SER A 97 -11.87 -7.74 12.01
CA SER A 97 -13.23 -8.28 12.10
C SER A 97 -14.28 -7.31 11.55
N ARG A 98 -15.37 -7.83 10.98
CA ARG A 98 -16.51 -7.02 10.52
C ARG A 98 -17.07 -6.07 11.59
N PRO A 99 -17.26 -6.47 12.87
CA PRO A 99 -17.67 -5.54 13.93
C PRO A 99 -16.70 -4.37 14.12
N THR A 100 -15.40 -4.58 13.87
CA THR A 100 -14.42 -3.49 13.90
C THR A 100 -14.68 -2.47 12.81
N ILE A 101 -15.00 -2.90 11.58
CA ILE A 101 -15.38 -1.99 10.50
C ILE A 101 -16.64 -1.19 10.87
N VAL A 102 -17.67 -1.85 11.41
CA VAL A 102 -18.90 -1.16 11.83
C VAL A 102 -18.60 -0.10 12.89
N ARG A 103 -17.74 -0.41 13.85
CA ARG A 103 -17.29 0.56 14.85
C ARG A 103 -16.54 1.73 14.21
N LEU A 104 -15.61 1.46 13.29
CA LEU A 104 -14.87 2.53 12.57
C LEU A 104 -15.80 3.44 11.76
N ILE A 105 -16.88 2.90 11.19
CA ILE A 105 -17.91 3.71 10.52
C ILE A 105 -18.66 4.57 11.54
N ASN A 106 -19.13 3.98 12.64
CA ASN A 106 -19.88 4.71 13.68
C ASN A 106 -19.04 5.81 14.35
N ASP A 107 -17.75 5.55 14.53
CA ASP A 107 -16.76 6.48 15.09
C ASP A 107 -16.31 7.53 14.05
N GLY A 108 -16.82 7.49 12.81
CA GLY A 108 -16.50 8.45 11.74
C GLY A 108 -15.09 8.31 11.15
N HIS A 109 -14.38 7.22 11.42
CA HIS A 109 -13.03 6.97 10.91
C HIS A 109 -13.01 6.51 9.45
N ILE A 110 -14.08 5.88 8.97
CA ILE A 110 -14.23 5.47 7.58
C ILE A 110 -15.62 5.87 7.09
N ASN A 111 -15.69 6.59 5.98
CA ASN A 111 -16.95 6.96 5.36
C ASN A 111 -17.69 5.73 4.84
N ALA A 112 -19.01 5.70 5.06
CA ALA A 112 -19.87 4.67 4.50
C ALA A 112 -21.24 5.24 4.16
N GLU A 113 -21.72 4.89 2.98
CA GLU A 113 -23.07 5.19 2.55
C GLU A 113 -24.02 4.07 2.96
N ARG A 114 -25.27 4.42 3.25
CA ARG A 114 -26.31 3.45 3.57
C ARG A 114 -27.15 3.18 2.34
N VAL A 115 -27.06 1.95 1.82
CA VAL A 115 -27.89 1.47 0.71
C VAL A 115 -28.90 0.48 1.27
N GLY A 116 -30.12 0.95 1.48
CA GLY A 116 -31.18 0.23 2.20
C GLY A 116 -30.78 -0.04 3.66
N ASN A 117 -30.62 -1.32 4.01
CA ASN A 117 -30.23 -1.75 5.37
C ASN A 117 -28.75 -2.08 5.52
N ARG A 118 -27.93 -1.90 4.48
CA ARG A 118 -26.51 -2.28 4.50
C ARG A 118 -25.61 -1.08 4.25
N HIS A 119 -24.47 -1.06 4.91
CA HIS A 119 -23.39 -0.12 4.59
C HIS A 119 -22.67 -0.53 3.31
N ARG A 120 -22.26 0.50 2.56
CA ARG A 120 -21.36 0.44 1.41
C ARG A 120 -20.23 1.42 1.64
N LEU A 121 -19.00 0.96 1.43
CA LEU A 121 -17.80 1.77 1.60
C LEU A 121 -17.15 1.95 0.25
N LEU A 122 -16.61 3.12 -0.05
CA LEU A 122 -15.75 3.28 -1.22
C LEU A 122 -14.40 2.62 -0.94
N LEU A 123 -13.84 1.93 -1.94
CA LEU A 123 -12.52 1.31 -1.83
C LEU A 123 -11.47 2.36 -1.46
N ASP A 124 -11.55 3.56 -2.05
CA ASP A 124 -10.62 4.66 -1.80
C ASP A 124 -10.61 5.08 -0.32
N ASP A 125 -11.78 5.22 0.31
CA ASP A 125 -11.89 5.56 1.74
C ASP A 125 -11.24 4.47 2.63
N VAL A 126 -11.44 3.20 2.28
CA VAL A 126 -10.88 2.07 3.01
C VAL A 126 -9.35 2.02 2.86
N LEU A 127 -8.83 2.27 1.65
CA LEU A 127 -7.40 2.32 1.38
C LEU A 127 -6.73 3.53 2.06
N ALA A 128 -7.37 4.70 2.03
CA ALA A 128 -6.90 5.89 2.70
C ALA A 128 -6.77 5.67 4.22
N TYR A 129 -7.78 5.03 4.83
CA TYR A 129 -7.73 4.64 6.24
C TYR A 129 -6.57 3.67 6.53
N ARG A 130 -6.37 2.66 5.68
CA ARG A 130 -5.27 1.70 5.83
C ARG A 130 -3.91 2.40 5.83
N ASP A 131 -3.71 3.30 4.90
CA ASP A 131 -2.43 3.98 4.71
C ASP A 131 -2.17 4.97 5.86
N ALA A 132 -3.18 5.73 6.29
CA ALA A 132 -3.10 6.58 7.47
C ALA A 132 -2.75 5.78 8.75
N ARG A 133 -3.39 4.63 8.94
CA ARG A 133 -3.10 3.72 10.06
C ARG A 133 -1.67 3.20 10.02
N ARG A 134 -1.17 2.86 8.83
CA ARG A 134 0.19 2.37 8.62
C ARG A 134 1.22 3.45 8.95
N THR A 135 1.00 4.68 8.50
CA THR A 135 1.86 5.83 8.84
C THR A 135 1.89 6.07 10.35
N GLN A 136 0.72 6.09 11.01
CA GLN A 136 0.64 6.26 12.46
C GLN A 136 1.41 5.14 13.21
N GLN A 137 1.37 3.91 12.71
CA GLN A 137 2.12 2.79 13.28
C GLN A 137 3.64 2.99 13.12
N TYR A 138 4.10 3.43 11.95
CA TYR A 138 5.52 3.74 11.74
C TYR A 138 5.98 4.90 12.62
N ASP A 139 5.20 5.97 12.72
CA ASP A 139 5.52 7.12 13.57
C ASP A 139 5.63 6.72 15.05
N ALA A 140 4.76 5.81 15.51
CA ALA A 140 4.81 5.31 16.89
C ALA A 140 6.06 4.45 17.16
N ILE A 141 6.49 3.65 16.17
CA ILE A 141 7.72 2.86 16.24
C ILE A 141 8.93 3.81 16.27
N ALA A 142 8.99 4.77 15.35
CA ALA A 142 10.06 5.77 15.27
C ALA A 142 10.13 6.65 16.54
N ALA A 143 8.98 7.01 17.12
CA ALA A 143 8.95 7.76 18.38
C ALA A 143 9.49 6.96 19.57
N THR A 144 9.58 5.62 19.47
CA THR A 144 10.11 4.74 20.52
C THR A 144 11.53 4.25 20.22
N SER A 145 12.05 4.45 19.01
CA SER A 145 13.44 4.15 18.68
C SER A 145 14.36 5.19 19.30
N VAL A 146 15.18 4.75 20.26
CA VAL A 146 16.34 5.48 20.75
C VAL A 146 17.52 5.01 19.92
N ALA A 147 18.35 5.92 19.40
CA ALA A 147 19.67 5.56 18.92
C ALA A 147 20.46 5.09 20.14
N ILE A 148 20.59 3.77 20.29
CA ILE A 148 21.37 3.17 21.37
C ILE A 148 22.76 2.98 20.78
N ASP A 149 23.71 3.81 21.18
CA ASP A 149 25.12 3.55 20.88
C ASP A 149 25.60 2.42 21.82
N ALA A 150 26.46 1.55 21.31
CA ALA A 150 26.95 0.38 22.06
C ALA A 150 27.73 0.74 23.34
N GLU A 151 28.07 2.02 23.50
CA GLU A 151 28.78 2.59 24.65
C GLU A 151 27.84 3.17 25.73
N ASP A 152 26.54 3.26 25.48
CA ASP A 152 25.58 3.82 26.44
C ASP A 152 25.34 2.89 27.65
N ASP A 153 25.34 3.47 28.86
CA ASP A 153 25.01 2.74 30.09
C ASP A 153 23.57 2.15 30.02
N PRO A 154 23.40 0.82 30.11
CA PRO A 154 22.11 0.14 30.04
C PRO A 154 21.06 0.67 31.04
N ALA A 155 21.48 1.20 32.19
CA ALA A 155 20.58 1.79 33.18
C ALA A 155 19.99 3.13 32.70
N VAL A 156 20.78 3.94 31.99
CA VAL A 156 20.37 5.23 31.43
C VAL A 156 19.41 5.02 30.26
N VAL A 157 19.73 4.08 29.36
CA VAL A 157 18.89 3.71 28.21
C VAL A 157 17.51 3.21 28.68
N ARG A 158 17.46 2.35 29.72
CA ARG A 158 16.20 1.85 30.29
C ARG A 158 15.34 2.97 30.86
N LYS A 159 15.95 3.96 31.53
CA LYS A 159 15.24 5.11 32.09
C LYS A 159 14.67 6.00 30.98
N GLN A 160 15.46 6.27 29.94
CA GLN A 160 15.03 7.05 28.77
C GLN A 160 13.88 6.38 28.03
N LEU A 161 13.98 5.07 27.74
CA LEU A 161 12.90 4.30 27.10
C LEU A 161 11.61 4.30 27.93
N ARG A 162 11.71 4.28 29.26
CA ARG A 162 10.54 4.37 30.16
C ARG A 162 9.84 5.72 30.03
N GLU A 163 10.59 6.82 30.01
CA GLU A 163 10.02 8.17 29.85
C GLU A 163 9.42 8.37 28.46
N VAL A 164 10.08 7.90 27.40
CA VAL A 164 9.54 7.91 26.03
C VAL A 164 8.22 7.15 25.95
N ARG A 165 8.17 5.91 26.47
CA ARG A 165 6.93 5.11 26.52
C ARG A 165 5.81 5.80 27.29
N LYS A 166 6.15 6.49 28.39
CA LYS A 166 5.18 7.25 29.21
C LYS A 166 4.63 8.45 28.43
N ALA A 167 5.47 9.19 27.73
CA ALA A 167 5.08 10.33 26.91
C ALA A 167 4.22 9.91 25.70
N VAL A 168 4.58 8.82 25.03
CA VAL A 168 3.79 8.23 23.92
C VAL A 168 2.44 7.73 24.42
N ALA A 169 2.39 7.06 25.57
CA ALA A 169 1.13 6.61 26.18
C ALA A 169 0.21 7.79 26.57
N ALA A 170 0.77 8.91 27.03
CA ALA A 170 0.02 10.13 27.32
C ALA A 170 -0.60 10.74 26.05
N ARG A 171 0.18 10.87 24.96
CA ARG A 171 -0.31 11.35 23.64
C ARG A 171 -1.40 10.45 23.06
N ARG A 172 -1.31 9.13 23.28
CA ARG A 172 -2.34 8.19 22.81
C ARG A 172 -3.66 8.34 23.58
N LYS A 173 -3.61 8.65 24.88
CA LYS A 173 -4.81 8.91 25.69
C LYS A 173 -5.51 10.20 25.30
N THR A 174 -4.77 11.24 24.89
CA THR A 174 -5.36 12.51 24.44
C THR A 174 -5.99 12.39 23.06
N SER A 175 -5.38 11.65 22.12
CA SER A 175 -5.96 11.40 20.79
C SER A 175 -7.25 10.57 20.85
N LYS A 176 -7.37 9.61 21.78
CA LYS A 176 -8.60 8.81 21.99
C LYS A 176 -9.77 9.59 22.62
N LYS A 177 -9.55 10.84 23.07
CA LYS A 177 -10.56 11.65 23.76
C LYS A 177 -11.18 12.75 22.87
N VAL A 178 -10.65 12.92 21.66
CA VAL A 178 -10.98 14.03 20.73
C VAL A 178 -11.61 13.52 19.42
N GLY A 179 -11.45 12.22 19.10
CA GLY A 179 -12.23 11.53 18.07
C GLY A 179 -13.30 10.67 18.72
#